data_AF-A0A833FWN9-F1
#
_entry.id   AF-A0A833FWN9-F1
#
_cell.length_a   1.000
_cell.length_b   1.000
_cell.length_c   1.000
_cell.angle_alpha   90.00
_cell.angle_beta   90.00
_cell.angle_gamma   90.00
#
_symmetry.space_group_name_H-M   'P 1'
#
loop_
_entity.id
_entity.type
_entity.pdbx_description
1 polymer ?
#
loop_
_entity_poly.entity_id
_entity_poly.type
_entity_poly.pdbx_seq_one_letter_code
_entity_poly.pdbx_strand_id
1 'polypeptide(L)'
;MHVTYPSRSFSGVWPMLAAIAAGLLLAACASFNSAPEVSNNPAAGCVDDSKQCIDRRMTTLKAMVSDPKRTWVFQQESPASYATGVKLFAYRATRSQLTCTELSHGRQETAEAAHSLKSGSVPGMNDSRLAQVRDMSSQVSKELGKEFDKACKSPTEAKKGYEARARR
;
A
#
# COMPACT_ATOMS: atom_id res chain seq x y z
N MET A 1 13.21 -53.62 25.23
CA MET A 1 14.39 -53.93 24.41
C MET A 1 15.13 -52.62 24.16
N HIS A 2 16.23 -52.42 24.89
CA HIS A 2 17.13 -51.29 24.72
C HIS A 2 18.04 -51.55 23.52
N VAL A 3 18.21 -50.56 22.65
CA VAL A 3 19.25 -50.57 21.60
C VAL A 3 20.12 -49.34 21.83
N THR A 4 21.28 -49.59 22.41
CA THR A 4 22.43 -48.69 22.53
C THR A 4 23.19 -48.63 21.20
N TYR A 5 23.61 -47.43 20.79
CA TYR A 5 24.72 -47.26 19.82
C TYR A 5 25.73 -46.23 20.33
N PRO A 6 27.02 -46.41 20.00
CA PRO A 6 28.13 -45.89 20.80
C PRO A 6 28.63 -44.50 20.38
N SER A 7 29.27 -43.90 21.37
CA SER A 7 30.14 -42.74 21.38
C SER A 7 31.36 -42.90 20.44
N ARG A 8 31.70 -41.83 19.73
CA ARG A 8 33.03 -41.66 19.12
C ARG A 8 33.68 -40.40 19.68
N SER A 9 34.64 -40.62 20.57
CA SER A 9 35.62 -39.64 21.02
C SER A 9 36.60 -39.33 19.90
N PHE A 10 36.88 -38.05 19.67
CA PHE A 10 38.17 -37.60 19.16
C PHE A 10 38.73 -36.57 20.13
N SER A 11 39.64 -37.06 20.98
CA SER A 11 40.51 -36.25 21.80
C SER A 11 41.70 -35.81 20.95
N GLY A 12 41.86 -34.51 20.78
CA GLY A 12 43.03 -33.88 20.16
C GLY A 12 43.17 -32.50 20.74
N VAL A 13 44.05 -32.39 21.73
CA VAL A 13 44.29 -31.20 22.55
C VAL A 13 45.49 -30.43 21.97
N TRP A 14 45.54 -29.13 22.29
CA TRP A 14 46.69 -28.21 22.38
C TRP A 14 46.91 -27.20 21.22
N PRO A 15 47.43 -25.98 21.53
CA PRO A 15 46.59 -24.86 22.01
C PRO A 15 46.99 -23.50 21.38
N MET A 16 46.31 -22.44 21.83
CA MET A 16 46.79 -21.04 21.91
C MET A 16 47.26 -20.31 20.65
N LEU A 17 46.45 -19.34 20.21
CA LEU A 17 46.77 -17.91 20.02
C LEU A 17 45.42 -17.24 19.72
N ALA A 18 44.70 -16.78 20.74
CA ALA A 18 44.81 -15.42 21.28
C ALA A 18 44.48 -14.33 20.25
N ALA A 19 43.52 -13.50 20.66
CA ALA A 19 43.40 -12.07 20.37
C ALA A 19 42.28 -11.61 19.42
N ILE A 20 41.28 -11.00 20.07
CA ILE A 20 40.65 -9.71 19.72
C ILE A 20 39.73 -9.70 18.49
N ALA A 21 38.42 -9.78 18.77
CA ALA A 21 37.40 -8.93 18.14
C ALA A 21 36.10 -9.04 18.97
N ALA A 22 36.13 -8.42 20.17
CA ALA A 22 34.93 -8.28 20.99
C ALA A 22 33.95 -7.34 20.28
N GLY A 23 32.66 -7.72 20.33
CA GLY A 23 31.59 -7.22 19.50
C GLY A 23 31.32 -5.72 19.58
N LEU A 24 31.15 -5.13 18.39
CA LEU A 24 30.45 -3.88 18.14
C LEU A 24 29.70 -4.02 16.81
N LEU A 25 28.64 -4.82 16.77
CA LEU A 25 27.81 -5.02 15.55
C LEU A 25 26.30 -5.03 15.80
N LEU A 26 25.80 -4.33 16.82
CA LEU A 26 24.34 -4.20 17.04
C LEU A 26 23.96 -2.79 17.50
N ALA A 27 24.07 -1.81 16.60
CA ALA A 27 23.36 -0.53 16.73
C ALA A 27 23.17 0.15 15.35
N ALA A 28 22.51 -0.53 14.42
CA ALA A 28 22.18 0.05 13.11
C ALA A 28 20.81 -0.40 12.61
N CYS A 29 19.76 -0.26 13.42
CA CYS A 29 18.36 -0.29 12.97
C CYS A 29 17.51 0.70 13.80
N ALA A 30 17.95 1.95 13.91
CA ALA A 30 17.08 3.06 14.26
C ALA A 30 17.28 4.19 13.25
N SER A 31 17.23 3.83 11.95
CA SER A 31 16.95 4.84 10.93
C SER A 31 15.48 5.19 11.05
N PHE A 32 15.18 6.22 11.84
CA PHE A 32 14.01 7.07 11.63
C PHE A 32 14.18 7.78 10.29
N ASN A 33 14.09 7.03 9.20
CA ASN A 33 13.85 7.61 7.88
C ASN A 33 12.35 7.91 7.83
N SER A 34 11.98 9.07 8.38
CA SER A 34 10.91 9.85 7.75
C SER A 34 11.45 10.31 6.40
N ALA A 35 11.57 9.38 5.45
CA ALA A 35 11.69 9.77 4.07
C ALA A 35 10.47 10.65 3.80
N PRO A 36 10.63 11.85 3.21
CA PRO A 36 9.47 12.60 2.77
C PRO A 36 8.73 11.65 1.85
N GLU A 37 7.50 11.28 2.22
CA GLU A 37 6.62 10.57 1.31
C GLU A 37 6.44 11.53 0.13
N VAL A 38 7.22 11.33 -0.93
CA VAL A 38 7.08 12.06 -2.19
C VAL A 38 5.81 11.51 -2.83
N SER A 39 4.67 11.88 -2.26
CA SER A 39 3.40 11.74 -2.95
C SER A 39 3.42 12.80 -4.03
N ASN A 40 3.44 12.35 -5.29
CA ASN A 40 3.26 13.22 -6.45
C ASN A 40 1.81 13.75 -6.55
N ASN A 41 0.97 13.51 -5.55
CA ASN A 41 -0.40 13.98 -5.48
C ASN A 41 -0.42 15.47 -5.06
N PRO A 42 -0.86 16.39 -5.93
CA PRO A 42 -0.93 17.82 -5.60
C PRO A 42 -1.91 18.16 -4.46
N ALA A 43 -2.78 17.21 -4.08
CA ALA A 43 -3.66 17.31 -2.92
C ALA A 43 -3.06 16.71 -1.65
N ALA A 44 -1.85 16.13 -1.69
CA ALA A 44 -1.16 15.63 -0.49
C ALA A 44 -1.09 16.74 0.58
N GLY A 45 -1.49 16.40 1.81
CA GLY A 45 -1.56 17.35 2.92
C GLY A 45 -2.83 18.22 2.97
N CYS A 46 -3.72 18.18 1.97
CA CYS A 46 -5.00 18.88 1.99
C CYS A 46 -6.08 18.05 2.70
N VAL A 47 -5.98 17.96 4.03
CA VAL A 47 -6.85 17.12 4.87
C VAL A 47 -7.97 17.88 5.60
N ASP A 48 -7.94 19.22 5.57
CA ASP A 48 -8.98 20.09 6.13
C ASP A 48 -10.01 20.55 5.08
N ASP A 49 -11.08 21.18 5.57
CA ASP A 49 -12.16 21.73 4.74
C ASP A 49 -12.02 23.24 4.48
N SER A 50 -10.81 23.78 4.59
CA SER A 50 -10.54 25.13 4.10
C SER A 50 -10.81 25.20 2.60
N LYS A 51 -11.22 26.39 2.13
CA LYS A 51 -11.47 26.62 0.70
C LYS A 51 -10.27 26.21 -0.16
N GLN A 52 -9.05 26.49 0.30
CA GLN A 52 -7.83 26.14 -0.41
C GLN A 52 -7.67 24.61 -0.56
N CYS A 53 -7.88 23.85 0.50
CA CYS A 53 -7.81 22.38 0.47
C CYS A 53 -8.92 21.76 -0.38
N ILE A 54 -10.13 22.32 -0.33
CA ILE A 54 -11.24 21.90 -1.20
C ILE A 54 -10.88 22.14 -2.68
N ASP A 55 -10.44 23.35 -3.03
CA ASP A 55 -10.10 23.71 -4.42
C ASP A 55 -8.97 22.83 -4.98
N ARG A 56 -7.95 22.53 -4.17
CA ARG A 56 -6.85 21.63 -4.53
C ARG A 56 -7.35 20.21 -4.77
N ARG A 57 -8.14 19.65 -3.84
CA ARG A 57 -8.74 18.31 -3.98
C ARG A 57 -9.58 18.20 -5.25
N MET A 58 -10.43 19.19 -5.53
CA MET A 58 -11.29 19.21 -6.71
C MET A 58 -10.50 19.35 -8.02
N THR A 59 -9.46 20.19 -8.02
CA THR A 59 -8.57 20.36 -9.19
C THR A 59 -7.82 19.07 -9.50
N THR A 60 -7.25 18.42 -8.48
CA THR A 60 -6.56 17.14 -8.65
C THR A 60 -7.52 16.04 -9.11
N LEU A 61 -8.71 15.95 -8.52
CA LEU A 61 -9.74 15.00 -8.95
C LEU A 61 -10.09 15.19 -10.43
N LYS A 62 -10.31 16.44 -10.86
CA LYS A 62 -10.61 16.76 -12.26
C LYS A 62 -9.48 16.29 -13.18
N ALA A 63 -8.23 16.56 -12.82
CA ALA A 63 -7.07 16.12 -13.59
C ALA A 63 -7.03 14.58 -13.73
N MET A 64 -7.21 13.84 -12.63
CA MET A 64 -7.22 12.37 -12.63
C MET A 64 -8.36 11.78 -13.46
N VAL A 65 -9.57 12.33 -13.35
CA VAL A 65 -10.73 11.87 -14.12
C VAL A 65 -10.57 12.19 -15.61
N SER A 66 -9.92 13.30 -15.94
CA SER A 66 -9.67 13.70 -17.33
C SER A 66 -8.47 13.00 -18.00
N ASP A 67 -7.65 12.25 -17.24
CA ASP A 67 -6.49 11.54 -17.80
C ASP A 67 -6.94 10.26 -18.54
N PRO A 68 -6.91 10.23 -19.89
CA PRO A 68 -7.35 9.07 -20.65
C PRO A 68 -6.42 7.87 -20.50
N LYS A 69 -5.16 8.11 -20.12
CA LYS A 69 -4.15 7.08 -19.87
C LYS A 69 -4.18 6.59 -18.43
N ARG A 70 -4.90 7.28 -17.54
CA ARG A 70 -5.07 6.95 -16.12
C ARG A 70 -3.76 6.59 -15.45
N THR A 71 -2.75 7.40 -15.72
CA THR A 71 -1.38 7.23 -15.23
C THR A 71 -1.28 7.15 -13.71
N TRP A 72 -2.29 7.69 -13.02
CA TRP A 72 -2.45 7.66 -11.57
C TRP A 72 -2.85 6.31 -10.97
N VAL A 73 -3.42 5.37 -11.73
CA VAL A 73 -3.97 4.11 -11.16
C VAL A 73 -2.88 3.33 -10.42
N PHE A 74 -1.72 3.17 -11.05
CA PHE A 74 -0.61 2.40 -10.49
C PHE A 74 0.36 3.22 -9.63
N GLN A 75 0.10 4.51 -9.44
CA GLN A 75 0.94 5.35 -8.58
C GLN A 75 0.60 5.06 -7.11
N GLN A 76 1.59 4.65 -6.33
CA GLN A 76 1.42 4.52 -4.89
C GLN A 76 1.14 5.87 -4.25
N GLU A 77 0.30 5.86 -3.22
CA GLU A 77 -0.07 7.01 -2.43
C GLU A 77 0.23 6.74 -0.97
N SER A 78 0.63 7.79 -0.25
CA SER A 78 0.74 7.73 1.20
C SER A 78 -0.63 7.60 1.87
N PRO A 79 -0.69 7.14 3.13
CA PRO A 79 -1.92 7.18 3.93
C PRO A 79 -2.53 8.60 3.98
N ALA A 80 -1.68 9.63 4.12
CA ALA A 80 -2.12 11.02 4.14
C ALA A 80 -2.76 11.46 2.80
N SER A 81 -2.22 11.03 1.68
CA SER A 81 -2.81 11.31 0.36
C SER A 81 -4.11 10.54 0.12
N TYR A 82 -4.23 9.29 0.57
CA TYR A 82 -5.50 8.57 0.55
C TYR A 82 -6.57 9.23 1.40
N ALA A 83 -6.20 9.80 2.55
CA ALA A 83 -7.12 10.48 3.45
C ALA A 83 -7.79 11.72 2.81
N THR A 84 -7.21 12.28 1.75
CA THR A 84 -7.85 13.35 0.96
C THR A 84 -9.12 12.88 0.24
N GLY A 85 -9.24 11.56 0.01
CA GLY A 85 -10.33 10.93 -0.74
C GLY A 85 -10.25 11.07 -2.26
N VAL A 86 -9.32 11.87 -2.79
CA VAL A 86 -9.25 12.22 -4.22
C VAL A 86 -9.10 10.98 -5.11
N LYS A 87 -8.14 10.10 -4.81
CA LYS A 87 -7.94 8.88 -5.60
C LYS A 87 -9.13 7.90 -5.52
N LEU A 88 -9.80 7.85 -4.36
CA LEU A 88 -11.01 7.04 -4.18
C LEU A 88 -12.17 7.56 -5.05
N PHE A 89 -12.38 8.88 -5.09
CA PHE A 89 -13.38 9.48 -5.97
C PHE A 89 -13.01 9.32 -7.45
N ALA A 90 -11.73 9.39 -7.82
CA ALA A 90 -11.27 9.14 -9.18
C ALA A 90 -11.60 7.72 -9.62
N TYR A 91 -11.26 6.70 -8.81
CA TYR A 91 -11.65 5.31 -9.06
C TYR A 91 -13.16 5.16 -9.24
N ARG A 92 -13.95 5.73 -8.33
CA ARG A 92 -15.41 5.65 -8.42
C ARG A 92 -15.92 6.30 -9.71
N ALA A 93 -15.39 7.45 -10.12
CA ALA A 93 -15.81 8.17 -11.31
C ALA A 93 -15.42 7.48 -12.63
N THR A 94 -14.26 6.83 -12.67
CA THR A 94 -13.72 6.23 -13.91
C THR A 94 -13.87 4.71 -13.98
N ARG A 95 -14.46 4.05 -12.96
CA ARG A 95 -14.54 2.57 -12.86
C ARG A 95 -14.96 1.85 -14.14
N SER A 96 -15.95 2.37 -14.88
CA SER A 96 -16.45 1.75 -16.11
C SER A 96 -15.51 1.89 -17.31
N GLN A 97 -14.44 2.68 -17.17
CA GLN A 97 -13.41 2.93 -18.19
C GLN A 97 -12.10 2.18 -17.87
N LEU A 98 -12.02 1.56 -16.69
CA LEU A 98 -10.84 0.82 -16.25
C LEU A 98 -10.75 -0.53 -16.94
N THR A 99 -9.54 -0.90 -17.33
CA THR A 99 -9.22 -2.25 -17.82
C THR A 99 -9.28 -3.27 -16.68
N CYS A 100 -9.36 -4.57 -17.01
CA CYS A 100 -9.34 -5.63 -15.99
C CYS A 100 -8.12 -5.58 -15.08
N THR A 101 -6.95 -5.19 -15.60
CA THR A 101 -5.74 -5.00 -14.79
C THR A 101 -5.88 -3.81 -13.85
N GLU A 102 -6.39 -2.68 -14.32
CA GLU A 102 -6.62 -1.49 -13.49
C GLU A 102 -7.71 -1.74 -12.42
N LEU A 103 -8.78 -2.46 -12.77
CA LEU A 103 -9.86 -2.84 -11.83
C LEU A 103 -9.35 -3.76 -10.73
N SER A 104 -8.58 -4.79 -11.11
CA SER A 104 -7.93 -5.72 -10.16
C SER A 104 -7.01 -4.97 -9.20
N HIS A 105 -6.15 -4.10 -9.74
CA HIS A 105 -5.23 -3.26 -8.96
C HIS A 105 -5.99 -2.32 -8.02
N GLY A 106 -6.93 -1.53 -8.55
CA GLY A 106 -7.69 -0.57 -7.77
C GLY A 106 -8.53 -1.22 -6.67
N ARG A 107 -9.13 -2.39 -6.92
CA ARG A 107 -9.86 -3.15 -5.89
C ARG A 107 -8.96 -3.51 -4.71
N GLN A 108 -7.76 -4.03 -4.99
CA GLN A 108 -6.81 -4.40 -3.94
C GLN A 108 -6.29 -3.17 -3.22
N GLU A 109 -5.83 -2.17 -3.97
CA GLU A 109 -5.25 -0.95 -3.43
C GLU A 109 -6.22 -0.24 -2.49
N THR A 110 -7.49 -0.13 -2.86
CA THR A 110 -8.52 0.51 -2.01
C THR A 110 -8.91 -0.35 -0.80
N ALA A 111 -8.75 -1.68 -0.86
CA ALA A 111 -8.88 -2.52 0.32
C ALA A 111 -7.70 -2.31 1.29
N GLU A 112 -6.47 -2.28 0.77
CA GLU A 112 -5.26 -2.03 1.56
C GLU A 112 -5.25 -0.63 2.18
N ALA A 113 -5.68 0.39 1.44
CA ALA A 113 -5.84 1.75 1.95
C ALA A 113 -6.82 1.80 3.14
N ALA A 114 -7.91 1.02 3.12
CA ALA A 114 -8.82 0.95 4.26
C ALA A 114 -8.11 0.40 5.52
N HIS A 115 -7.16 -0.52 5.37
CA HIS A 115 -6.39 -1.06 6.49
C HIS A 115 -5.30 -0.12 7.00
N SER A 116 -4.80 0.81 6.18
CA SER A 116 -3.75 1.78 6.56
C SER A 116 -4.29 3.05 7.22
N LEU A 117 -5.57 3.39 7.01
CA LEU A 117 -6.26 4.53 7.63
C LEU A 117 -6.71 4.22 9.07
N LYS A 118 -5.75 4.11 9.98
CA LYS A 118 -5.96 3.87 11.43
C LYS A 118 -5.99 5.20 12.20
N SER A 119 -6.69 5.26 13.34
CA SER A 119 -6.66 6.43 14.23
C SER A 119 -5.23 6.92 14.47
N GLY A 120 -5.02 8.23 14.35
CA GLY A 120 -3.70 8.87 14.48
C GLY A 120 -2.70 8.65 13.34
N SER A 121 -3.06 7.92 12.25
CA SER A 121 -2.12 7.70 11.12
C SER A 121 -1.96 8.91 10.21
N VAL A 122 -2.81 9.93 10.34
CA VAL A 122 -2.79 11.16 9.54
C VAL A 122 -2.77 12.37 10.47
N PRO A 123 -1.61 13.06 10.59
CA PRO A 123 -1.51 14.26 11.42
C PRO A 123 -2.54 15.32 11.02
N GLY A 124 -3.20 15.93 12.00
CA GLY A 124 -4.16 17.01 11.79
C GLY A 124 -5.54 16.60 11.30
N MET A 125 -5.81 15.30 11.08
CA MET A 125 -7.15 14.81 10.75
C MET A 125 -7.88 14.29 12.00
N ASN A 126 -9.16 14.62 12.13
CA ASN A 126 -10.05 14.03 13.14
C ASN A 126 -10.33 12.55 12.81
N ASP A 127 -10.23 11.66 13.81
CA ASP A 127 -10.50 10.23 13.71
C ASP A 127 -11.87 9.89 13.08
N SER A 128 -12.92 10.66 13.36
CA SER A 128 -14.23 10.46 12.75
C SER A 128 -14.21 10.68 11.25
N ARG A 129 -13.43 11.67 10.77
CA ARG A 129 -13.25 11.92 9.34
C ARG A 129 -12.41 10.83 8.70
N LEU A 130 -11.35 10.39 9.38
CA LEU A 130 -10.52 9.30 8.91
C LEU A 130 -11.31 7.99 8.78
N ALA A 131 -12.20 7.70 9.75
CA ALA A 131 -13.11 6.56 9.69
C ALA A 131 -14.07 6.63 8.47
N GLN A 132 -14.62 7.81 8.16
CA GLN A 132 -15.45 7.99 6.95
C GLN A 132 -14.67 7.68 5.67
N VAL A 133 -13.42 8.13 5.57
CA VAL A 133 -12.57 7.87 4.40
C VAL A 133 -12.24 6.37 4.32
N ARG A 134 -11.96 5.71 5.44
CA ARG A 134 -11.75 4.25 5.50
C ARG A 134 -12.99 3.48 5.01
N ASP A 135 -14.17 3.87 5.46
CA ASP A 135 -15.43 3.23 5.05
C ASP A 135 -15.69 3.46 3.56
N MET A 136 -15.43 4.67 3.07
CA MET A 136 -15.49 4.99 1.65
C MET A 136 -14.51 4.13 0.83
N SER A 137 -13.27 3.95 1.32
CA SER A 137 -12.27 3.10 0.66
C SER A 137 -12.75 1.66 0.52
N SER A 138 -13.37 1.13 1.59
CA SER A 138 -13.97 -0.21 1.59
C SER A 138 -15.15 -0.34 0.62
N GLN A 139 -15.97 0.71 0.49
CA GLN A 139 -17.07 0.74 -0.47
C GLN A 139 -16.56 0.80 -1.91
N VAL A 140 -15.58 1.65 -2.20
CA VAL A 140 -14.97 1.75 -3.54
C VAL A 140 -14.34 0.42 -3.94
N SER A 141 -13.64 -0.28 -3.03
CA SER A 141 -13.11 -1.62 -3.30
C SER A 141 -14.20 -2.61 -3.75
N LYS A 142 -15.35 -2.60 -3.07
CA LYS A 142 -16.51 -3.43 -3.44
C LYS A 142 -17.11 -3.03 -4.79
N GLU A 143 -17.20 -1.73 -5.08
CA GLU A 143 -17.69 -1.22 -6.36
C GLU A 143 -16.77 -1.62 -7.52
N LEU A 144 -15.45 -1.52 -7.34
CA LEU A 144 -14.46 -1.95 -8.31
C LEU A 144 -14.51 -3.47 -8.53
N GLY A 145 -14.73 -4.25 -7.46
CA GLY A 145 -14.97 -5.69 -7.58
C GLY A 145 -16.20 -6.02 -8.43
N LYS A 146 -17.32 -5.35 -8.19
CA LYS A 146 -18.53 -5.52 -9.01
C LYS A 146 -18.31 -5.14 -10.48
N GLU A 147 -17.58 -4.06 -10.73
CA GLU A 147 -17.27 -3.65 -12.10
C GLU A 147 -16.29 -4.62 -12.77
N PHE A 148 -15.33 -5.18 -12.03
CA PHE A 148 -14.46 -6.26 -12.50
C PHE A 148 -15.27 -7.49 -12.92
N ASP A 149 -16.16 -7.98 -12.06
CA ASP A 149 -16.99 -9.17 -12.35
C ASP A 149 -17.90 -8.94 -13.57
N LYS A 150 -18.36 -7.70 -13.78
CA LYS A 150 -19.17 -7.29 -14.93
C LYS A 150 -18.36 -7.16 -16.22
N ALA A 151 -17.18 -6.57 -16.16
CA ALA A 151 -16.37 -6.21 -17.33
C ALA A 151 -15.44 -7.35 -17.79
N CYS A 152 -14.93 -8.17 -16.87
CA CYS A 152 -13.87 -9.15 -17.11
C CYS A 152 -14.43 -10.57 -17.23
N LYS A 153 -15.16 -10.81 -18.33
CA LYS A 153 -16.00 -12.01 -18.49
C LYS A 153 -15.21 -13.27 -18.87
N SER A 154 -14.09 -13.14 -19.58
CA SER A 154 -13.31 -14.33 -19.94
C SER A 154 -12.30 -14.71 -18.84
N PRO A 155 -12.07 -16.02 -18.62
CA PRO A 155 -11.02 -16.48 -17.71
C PRO A 155 -9.64 -15.90 -18.05
N THR A 156 -9.37 -15.64 -19.32
CA THR A 156 -8.11 -15.05 -19.81
C THR A 156 -7.97 -13.58 -19.39
N GLU A 157 -9.02 -12.77 -19.52
CA GLU A 157 -9.03 -11.37 -19.08
C GLU A 157 -8.91 -11.25 -17.55
N ALA A 158 -9.65 -12.08 -16.82
CA ALA A 158 -9.54 -12.15 -15.37
C ALA A 158 -8.14 -12.60 -14.93
N LYS A 159 -7.60 -13.66 -15.54
CA LYS A 159 -6.24 -14.15 -15.29
C LYS A 159 -5.19 -13.08 -15.56
N LYS A 160 -5.26 -12.37 -16.68
CA LYS A 160 -4.34 -11.26 -16.97
C LYS A 160 -4.42 -10.15 -15.92
N GLY A 161 -5.63 -9.85 -15.43
CA GLY A 161 -5.84 -8.91 -14.33
C GLY A 161 -5.18 -9.34 -13.01
N TYR A 162 -5.25 -10.63 -12.68
CA TYR A 162 -4.63 -11.20 -11.46
C TYR A 162 -3.12 -11.45 -11.60
N GLU A 163 -2.63 -11.87 -12.76
CA GLU A 163 -1.22 -12.17 -13.00
C GLU A 163 -0.35 -10.90 -13.10
N ALA A 164 -0.90 -9.82 -13.67
CA ALA A 164 -0.21 -8.53 -13.72
C ALA A 164 0.11 -7.98 -12.30
N ARG A 165 -0.65 -8.42 -11.29
CA ARG A 165 -0.37 -8.18 -9.87
C ARG A 165 0.76 -9.07 -9.35
N ALA A 166 0.72 -10.38 -9.60
CA ALA A 166 1.66 -11.34 -9.02
C ALA A 166 3.14 -11.13 -9.42
N ARG A 167 3.40 -10.34 -10.48
CA ARG A 167 4.75 -9.99 -10.95
C ARG A 167 5.32 -8.72 -10.32
N ARG A 168 4.61 -8.09 -9.39
CA ARG A 168 5.04 -6.90 -8.66
C ARG A 168 5.25 -7.25 -7.20
#